data_AF-K9VML2-F1
#
_entry.id   AF-K9VML2-F1
#
_cell.length_a   1.000
_cell.length_b   1.000
_cell.length_c   1.000
_cell.angle_alpha   90.00
_cell.angle_beta   90.00
_cell.angle_gamma   90.00
#
_symmetry.space_group_name_H-M   'P 1'
#
loop_
_entity.id
_entity.type
_entity.pdbx_description
1 polymer ?
#
loop_
_entity_poly.entity_id
_entity_poly.type
_entity_poly.pdbx_seq_one_letter_code
_entity_poly.pdbx_strand_id
1 'polypeptide(L)' 'MQKCLQESLKCTPSSQTETIVNLLESLANFSLEKGRHLDPYSLTNSEEWKQLVRQAVAIKPTSKL' A
#
# COMPACT_ATOMS: atom_id res chain seq x y z
N MET A 1 4.83 -0.90 -8.74
CA MET A 1 4.15 -0.45 -7.51
C MET A 1 2.69 -0.85 -7.47
N GLN A 2 1.82 -0.38 -8.37
CA GLN A 2 0.38 -0.71 -8.35
C GLN A 2 0.11 -2.22 -8.42
N LYS A 3 0.75 -2.95 -9.33
CA LYS A 3 0.61 -4.43 -9.41
C LYS A 3 1.08 -5.15 -8.15
N CYS A 4 2.18 -4.71 -7.53
CA CYS A 4 2.70 -5.32 -6.31
C CYS A 4 1.73 -5.13 -5.14
N LEU A 5 1.16 -3.92 -5.01
CA LEU A 5 0.13 -3.61 -4.01
C LEU A 5 -1.15 -4.44 -4.22
N GLN A 6 -1.61 -4.57 -5.47
CA GLN A 6 -2.81 -5.36 -5.79
C GLN A 6 -2.65 -6.85 -5.48
N GLU A 7 -1.47 -7.43 -5.71
CA GLU A 7 -1.22 -8.84 -5.40
C GLU A 7 -1.06 -9.07 -3.89
N SER A 8 -0.40 -8.15 -3.17
CA SER A 8 -0.32 -8.21 -1.70
C SER A 8 -1.71 -8.13 -1.03
N LEU A 9 -2.63 -7.32 -1.56
CA LEU A 9 -4.01 -7.23 -1.06
C LEU A 9 -4.85 -8.49 -1.30
N LYS A 10 -4.51 -9.31 -2.31
CA LYS A 10 -5.22 -10.56 -2.60
C LYS A 10 -4.77 -11.73 -1.72
N CYS A 11 -3.51 -11.73 -1.26
CA CYS A 11 -2.90 -12.86 -0.57
C CYS A 11 -2.87 -12.75 0.97
N THR A 12 -3.24 -11.60 1.53
CA THR A 12 -3.12 -11.38 2.98
C THR A 12 -4.51 -11.47 3.64
N PRO A 13 -4.71 -12.36 4.63
CA PRO A 13 -5.98 -12.44 5.38
C PRO A 13 -6.16 -11.29 6.38
N SER A 14 -5.27 -10.30 6.32
CA SER A 14 -5.26 -9.10 7.14
C SER A 14 -6.28 -8.08 6.65
N SER A 15 -6.68 -7.16 7.54
CA SER A 15 -7.53 -6.04 7.14
C SER A 15 -6.84 -5.21 6.04
N GLN A 16 -7.62 -4.60 5.16
CA GLN A 16 -7.11 -3.69 4.12
C GLN A 16 -6.18 -2.62 4.71
N THR A 17 -6.52 -2.13 5.93
CA THR A 17 -5.70 -1.18 6.68
C THR A 17 -4.33 -1.75 7.06
N GLU A 18 -4.29 -3.00 7.54
CA GLU A 18 -3.04 -3.67 7.94
C GLU A 18 -2.15 -3.95 6.72
N THR A 19 -2.74 -4.30 5.58
CA THR A 19 -1.97 -4.45 4.33
C THR A 19 -1.35 -3.12 3.88
N ILE A 20 -2.07 -2.00 4.00
CA ILE A 20 -1.56 -0.67 3.66
C ILE A 20 -0.43 -0.25 4.60
N VAL A 21 -0.57 -0.54 5.90
CA VAL A 21 0.47 -0.26 6.91
C VAL A 21 1.73 -1.09 6.62
N ASN A 22 1.59 -2.40 6.38
CA ASN A 22 2.72 -3.28 6.05
C ASN A 22 3.47 -2.82 4.77
N LEU A 23 2.74 -2.26 3.79
CA LEU A 23 3.35 -1.72 2.59
C LEU A 23 4.13 -0.43 2.87
N LEU A 24 3.62 0.46 3.73
CA LEU A 24 4.33 1.67 4.15
C LEU A 24 5.62 1.32 4.90
N GLU A 25 5.56 0.37 5.82
CA GLU A 25 6.73 -0.11 6.55
C GLU A 25 7.77 -0.73 5.61
N SER A 26 7.33 -1.56 4.66
CA SER A 26 8.20 -2.16 3.66
C SER A 26 8.89 -1.12 2.77
N LEU A 27 8.16 -0.08 2.35
CA LEU A 27 8.70 1.03 1.57
C LEU A 27 9.70 1.86 2.37
N ALA A 28 9.41 2.13 3.64
CA ALA A 28 10.31 2.87 4.52
C ALA A 28 11.63 2.11 4.72
N ASN A 29 11.53 0.80 5.02
CA ASN A 29 12.69 -0.07 5.19
C ASN A 29 13.53 -0.17 3.91
N PHE A 30 12.89 -0.35 2.75
CA PHE A 30 13.60 -0.40 1.47
C PHE A 30 14.28 0.93 1.12
N SER A 31 13.61 2.07 1.40
CA SER A 31 14.20 3.38 1.20
C SER A 31 15.44 3.57 2.06
N LEU A 32 15.37 3.17 3.34
CA LEU A 32 16.47 3.24 4.29
C LEU A 32 17.66 2.40 3.84
N GLU A 33 17.43 1.19 3.34
CA GLU A 33 18.46 0.32 2.77
C GLU A 33 19.20 0.97 1.59
N LYS A 34 18.51 1.83 0.83
CA LYS A 34 19.10 2.64 -0.26
C LYS A 34 19.70 3.96 0.21
N GLY A 35 19.81 4.19 1.52
CA GLY A 35 20.34 5.42 2.11
C GLY A 35 19.43 6.63 1.94
N ARG A 36 18.14 6.41 1.64
CA ARG A 36 17.15 7.48 1.47
C ARG A 36 16.15 7.46 2.60
N HIS A 37 15.87 8.61 3.18
CA HIS A 37 14.78 8.72 4.15
C HIS A 37 13.45 8.86 3.41
N LEU A 38 12.54 7.91 3.61
CA LEU A 38 11.15 8.06 3.21
C LEU A 38 10.43 8.84 4.31
N ASP A 39 9.82 9.97 4.00
CA ASP A 39 8.91 10.64 4.91
C ASP A 39 7.50 10.07 4.75
N PRO A 40 7.02 9.22 5.68
CA PRO A 40 5.71 8.60 5.57
C PRO A 40 4.59 9.63 5.68
N TYR A 41 4.82 10.76 6.37
CA TYR A 41 3.82 11.80 6.53
C TYR A 41 3.58 12.57 5.23
N SER A 42 4.65 12.96 4.54
CA SER A 42 4.56 13.59 3.21
C SER A 42 3.97 12.62 2.18
N LEU A 43 4.38 11.35 2.22
CA LEU A 43 3.87 10.33 1.31
C LEU A 43 2.36 10.10 1.52
N THR A 44 1.92 9.89 2.76
CA THR A 44 0.50 9.61 3.06
C THR A 44 -0.42 10.81 2.81
N ASN A 45 0.11 12.02 2.89
CA ASN A 45 -0.63 13.24 2.58
C ASN A 45 -0.67 13.58 1.08
N SER A 46 0.19 12.97 0.26
CA SER A 46 0.18 13.14 -1.19
C SER A 46 -1.13 12.65 -1.82
N GLU A 47 -1.59 13.32 -2.87
CA GLU A 47 -2.85 12.95 -3.54
C GLU A 47 -2.68 11.63 -4.30
N GLU A 48 -1.48 11.37 -4.81
CA GLU A 48 -1.09 10.14 -5.50
C GLU A 48 -1.24 8.93 -4.58
N TRP A 49 -0.78 9.03 -3.33
CA TRP A 49 -0.95 7.99 -2.34
C TRP A 49 -2.41 7.79 -1.97
N LYS A 50 -3.15 8.88 -1.74
CA LYS A 50 -4.59 8.83 -1.43
C LYS A 50 -5.38 8.17 -2.56
N GLN A 51 -5.06 8.47 -3.81
CA GLN A 51 -5.68 7.82 -4.98
C GLN A 51 -5.33 6.34 -5.08
N LEU A 52 -4.06 5.97 -4.82
CA LEU A 52 -3.63 4.56 -4.78
C LEU A 52 -4.35 3.78 -3.69
N VAL A 53 -4.46 4.33 -2.47
CA VAL A 53 -5.20 3.71 -1.36
C VAL A 53 -6.68 3.62 -1.68
N ARG A 54 -7.30 4.66 -2.25
CA ARG A 54 -8.71 4.62 -2.68
C ARG A 54 -8.93 3.51 -3.71
N GLN A 55 -8.06 3.36 -4.70
CA GLN A 55 -8.16 2.29 -5.70
C GLN A 55 -7.94 0.91 -5.08
N ALA A 56 -6.98 0.78 -4.17
CA ALA A 56 -6.69 -0.46 -3.45
C ALA A 56 -7.86 -0.93 -2.58
N VAL A 57 -8.52 0.01 -1.88
CA VAL A 57 -9.66 -0.25 -1.00
C VAL A 57 -10.97 -0.42 -1.79
N ALA A 58 -11.12 0.28 -2.92
CA ALA A 58 -12.31 0.19 -3.78
C ALA A 58 -12.37 -1.09 -4.63
N ILE A 59 -11.30 -1.90 -4.67
CA ILE A 59 -11.36 -3.26 -5.20
C ILE A 59 -12.17 -4.08 -4.19
N LYS A 60 -13.50 -4.11 -4.39
CA LYS A 60 -14.33 -5.19 -3.83
C LYS A 60 -13.71 -6.51 -4.29
N PRO A 61 -13.65 -7.55 -3.44
CA PRO A 61 -13.41 -8.89 -3.95
C PRO A 61 -14.52 -9.12 -4.97
N THR A 62 -14.15 -9.33 -6.23
CA THR A 62 -15.08 -9.83 -7.23
C THR A 62 -15.68 -11.10 -6.65
N SER A 63 -16.91 -10.98 -6.14
CA SER A 63 -17.81 -12.11 -5.95
C SER A 63 -17.86 -12.81 -7.29
N LYS A 64 -17.12 -13.91 -7.41
CA LYS A 64 -17.41 -14.90 -8.44
C LYS A 64 -18.79 -15.45 -8.08
N LEU A 65 -19.76 -15.11 -8.93
CA LEU A 65 -21.02 -15.82 -9.10
C LEU A 65 -20.78 -17.32 -9.27
#